data_AF-A0A0F9CEQ6-F1
#
_entry.id   AF-A0A0F9CEQ6-F1
#
_cell.length_a   1.000
_cell.length_b   1.000
_cell.length_c   1.000
_cell.angle_alpha   90.00
_cell.angle_beta   90.00
_cell.angle_gamma   90.00
#
_symmetry.space_group_name_H-M   'P 1'
#
loop_
_entity.id
_entity.type
_entity.pdbx_description
1 polymer ?
#
loop_
_entity_poly.entity_id
_entity_poly.type
_entity_poly.pdbx_seq_one_letter_code
_entity_poly.pdbx_strand_id
1 'polypeptide(L)'
;MSDIHVITGNGLDNWTLLFHYAVPDINNEVSVNYRTALINGGLGGTSTMAEGVGAGEISTAELALIATGALYEHSISFLAESGATNNAEIIAEVQALYTASEAQVIDRLKRQLKYYGYTGDVP
;
A
#
# COMPACT_ATOMS: atom_id res chain seq x y z
N MET A 1 8.02 3.95 11.50
CA MET A 1 7.45 3.06 10.47
C MET A 1 7.91 3.61 9.14
N SER A 2 8.35 2.74 8.26
CA SER A 2 8.73 3.07 6.90
C SER A 2 7.50 2.95 6.02
N ASP A 3 7.11 4.03 5.35
CA ASP A 3 5.98 4.00 4.42
C ASP A 3 6.37 3.40 3.05
N ILE A 4 7.68 3.15 2.86
CA ILE A 4 8.29 2.76 1.59
C ILE A 4 9.31 1.65 1.83
N HIS A 5 9.22 0.58 1.04
CA HIS A 5 10.20 -0.50 1.00
C HIS A 5 10.65 -0.79 -0.44
N VAL A 6 11.92 -1.14 -0.63
CA VAL A 6 12.48 -1.60 -1.90
C VAL A 6 12.64 -3.11 -1.84
N ILE A 7 12.00 -3.85 -2.75
CA ILE A 7 11.91 -5.33 -2.69
C ILE A 7 12.93 -6.00 -3.61
N THR A 8 13.01 -5.58 -4.86
CA THR A 8 13.93 -6.14 -5.85
C THR A 8 14.40 -5.06 -6.81
N GLY A 9 15.63 -5.18 -7.28
CA GLY A 9 16.18 -4.42 -8.40
C GLY A 9 16.81 -5.37 -9.41
N ASN A 10 16.53 -5.18 -10.70
CA ASN A 10 17.10 -6.03 -11.75
C ASN A 10 18.52 -5.61 -12.20
N GLY A 11 19.18 -4.72 -11.44
CA GLY A 11 20.55 -4.26 -11.70
C GLY A 11 20.70 -3.25 -12.84
N LEU A 12 19.61 -2.84 -13.49
CA LEU A 12 19.59 -1.92 -14.63
C LEU A 12 18.50 -0.85 -14.47
N ASP A 13 18.39 -0.24 -13.30
CA ASP A 13 17.50 0.91 -13.04
C ASP A 13 16.00 0.61 -12.84
N ASN A 14 15.52 -0.63 -12.84
CA ASN A 14 14.12 -0.92 -12.49
C ASN A 14 13.99 -1.59 -11.11
N TRP A 15 13.24 -0.95 -10.22
CA TRP A 15 12.98 -1.40 -8.85
C TRP A 15 11.50 -1.65 -8.60
N THR A 16 11.21 -2.68 -7.81
CA THR A 16 9.88 -2.85 -7.22
C THR A 16 9.86 -2.23 -5.84
N LEU A 17 8.96 -1.27 -5.67
CA LEU A 17 8.67 -0.62 -4.40
C LEU A 17 7.38 -1.18 -3.81
N LEU A 18 7.31 -1.26 -2.49
CA LEU A 18 6.06 -1.40 -1.75
C LEU A 18 5.81 -0.12 -0.97
N PHE A 19 4.62 0.42 -1.14
CA PHE A 19 4.12 1.56 -0.40
C PHE A 19 3.02 1.10 0.55
N HIS A 20 3.03 1.66 1.76
CA HIS A 20 1.99 1.43 2.75
C HIS A 20 1.15 2.70 2.89
N TYR A 21 -0.12 2.62 2.52
CA TYR A 21 -1.04 3.75 2.62
C TYR A 21 -2.01 3.59 3.79
N ALA A 22 -2.21 4.67 4.53
CA ALA A 22 -3.17 4.69 5.63
C ALA A 22 -4.60 4.51 5.10
N VAL A 23 -5.29 3.49 5.62
CA VAL A 23 -6.68 3.23 5.27
C VAL A 23 -7.58 4.02 6.23
N PRO A 24 -8.53 4.84 5.72
CA PRO A 24 -9.44 5.61 6.54
C PRO A 24 -10.23 4.75 7.52
N ASP A 25 -10.26 5.16 8.79
CA ASP A 25 -11.08 4.51 9.83
C ASP A 25 -12.51 5.07 9.83
N ILE A 26 -13.18 4.94 8.69
CA ILE A 26 -14.57 5.37 8.48
C ILE A 26 -15.35 4.27 7.77
N ASN A 27 -16.68 4.36 7.84
CA ASN A 27 -17.57 3.44 7.15
C ASN A 27 -17.70 3.77 5.66
N ASN A 28 -17.93 2.73 4.86
CA ASN A 28 -18.41 2.83 3.49
C ASN A 28 -19.92 3.12 3.44
N GLU A 29 -20.52 3.13 2.25
CA GLU A 29 -21.94 3.49 2.04
C GLU A 29 -22.93 2.51 2.67
N VAL A 30 -22.46 1.33 3.07
CA VAL A 30 -23.29 0.27 3.67
C VAL A 30 -22.91 0.04 5.13
N SER A 31 -22.32 1.04 5.78
CA SER A 31 -21.97 1.05 7.19
C SER A 31 -20.92 -0.01 7.60
N VAL A 32 -20.11 -0.51 6.66
CA VAL A 32 -18.95 -1.37 6.96
C VAL A 32 -17.69 -0.52 6.96
N ASN A 33 -16.89 -0.60 8.02
CA ASN A 33 -15.61 0.12 8.10
C ASN A 33 -14.66 -0.28 6.94
N TYR A 34 -14.00 0.69 6.30
CA TYR A 34 -13.11 0.42 5.16
C TYR A 34 -11.95 -0.53 5.50
N ARG A 35 -11.41 -0.49 6.72
CA ARG A 35 -10.37 -1.43 7.17
C ARG A 35 -10.90 -2.86 7.23
N THR A 36 -12.09 -3.03 7.81
CA THR A 36 -12.78 -4.34 7.83
C THR A 36 -13.13 -4.82 6.43
N ALA A 37 -13.64 -3.93 5.57
CA ALA A 37 -13.97 -4.26 4.18
C ALA A 37 -12.72 -4.65 3.37
N LEU A 38 -11.57 -4.02 3.61
CA LEU A 38 -10.30 -4.36 2.97
C LEU A 38 -9.88 -5.80 3.30
N ILE A 39 -9.91 -6.17 4.59
CA ILE A 39 -9.54 -7.51 5.06
C ILE A 39 -10.53 -8.56 4.52
N ASN A 40 -11.83 -8.36 4.75
CA ASN A 40 -12.84 -9.33 4.36
C ASN A 40 -12.98 -9.44 2.83
N GLY A 41 -12.65 -8.38 2.10
CA GLY A 41 -12.61 -8.36 0.64
C GLY A 41 -11.39 -9.05 0.03
N GLY A 42 -10.44 -9.54 0.85
CA GLY A 42 -9.23 -10.20 0.38
C GLY A 42 -8.27 -9.27 -0.36
N LEU A 43 -8.39 -7.96 -0.15
CA LEU A 43 -7.56 -6.94 -0.80
C LEU A 43 -6.38 -6.49 0.10
N GLY A 44 -6.41 -6.82 1.39
CA GLY A 44 -5.32 -6.52 2.33
C GLY A 44 -5.21 -7.57 3.43
N GLY A 45 -4.50 -7.26 4.51
CA GLY A 45 -4.31 -8.20 5.64
C GLY A 45 -3.05 -9.05 5.55
N THR A 46 -2.32 -8.98 4.44
CA THR A 46 -1.08 -9.71 4.21
C THR A 46 -0.06 -8.80 3.57
N SER A 47 1.22 -9.00 3.91
CA SER A 47 2.34 -8.39 3.22
C SER A 47 3.03 -9.43 2.34
N THR A 48 3.61 -8.97 1.23
CA THR A 48 4.50 -9.76 0.37
C THR A 48 5.95 -9.79 0.90
N MET A 49 6.25 -8.98 1.91
CA MET A 49 7.57 -8.89 2.53
C MET A 49 7.80 -10.01 3.56
N ALA A 50 9.07 -10.42 3.72
CA ALA A 50 9.48 -11.23 4.86
C ALA A 50 9.49 -10.37 6.13
N GLU A 51 8.97 -10.90 7.23
CA GLU A 51 9.05 -10.25 8.54
C GLU A 51 10.48 -10.30 9.08
N GLY A 52 10.97 -9.16 9.60
CA GLY A 52 12.28 -9.08 10.22
C GLY A 52 12.73 -7.65 10.52
N VAL A 53 14.05 -7.45 10.61
CA VAL A 53 14.69 -6.17 10.99
C VAL A 53 15.81 -5.75 10.01
N GLY A 54 16.06 -6.55 8.99
CA GLY A 54 17.02 -6.31 7.93
C GLY A 54 16.48 -5.41 6.81
N ALA A 55 17.37 -5.03 5.91
CA ALA A 55 16.99 -4.27 4.72
C ALA A 55 16.08 -5.13 3.81
N GLY A 56 14.95 -4.56 3.39
CA GLY A 56 13.95 -5.28 2.58
C GLY A 56 13.01 -6.18 3.38
N GLU A 57 13.05 -6.14 4.71
CA GLU A 57 12.11 -6.83 5.61
C GLU A 57 11.07 -5.84 6.17
N ILE A 58 9.91 -6.36 6.58
CA ILE A 58 8.85 -5.60 7.26
C ILE A 58 8.92 -5.85 8.76
N SER A 59 8.76 -4.81 9.59
CA SER A 59 8.74 -5.00 11.04
C SER A 59 7.45 -5.65 11.51
N THR A 60 7.49 -6.35 12.65
CA THR A 60 6.30 -6.93 13.31
C THR A 60 5.20 -5.89 13.54
N ALA A 61 5.56 -4.65 13.88
CA ALA A 61 4.61 -3.58 14.14
C ALA A 61 3.86 -3.14 12.86
N GLU A 62 4.58 -3.02 11.75
CA GLU A 62 3.99 -2.68 10.44
C GLU A 62 3.12 -3.83 9.92
N LEU A 63 3.60 -5.07 10.05
CA LEU A 63 2.84 -6.26 9.68
C LEU A 63 1.52 -6.33 10.46
N ALA A 64 1.52 -5.98 11.75
CA ALA A 64 0.29 -5.91 12.56
C ALA A 64 -0.69 -4.83 12.06
N LEU A 65 -0.20 -3.69 11.57
CA LEU A 65 -1.06 -2.66 10.98
C LEU A 65 -1.65 -3.10 9.64
N ILE A 66 -0.90 -3.83 8.82
CA ILE A 66 -1.42 -4.43 7.59
C ILE A 66 -2.48 -5.49 7.92
N ALA A 67 -2.20 -6.35 8.90
CA ALA A 67 -3.11 -7.41 9.34
C ALA A 67 -4.46 -6.88 9.88
N THR A 68 -4.44 -5.70 10.51
CA THR A 68 -5.66 -5.02 10.99
C THR A 68 -6.34 -4.17 9.91
N GLY A 69 -5.75 -4.07 8.71
CA GLY A 69 -6.25 -3.25 7.61
C GLY A 69 -6.05 -1.76 7.82
N ALA A 70 -5.24 -1.35 8.80
CA ALA A 70 -4.88 0.04 9.03
C ALA A 70 -3.94 0.59 7.94
N LEU A 71 -3.11 -0.30 7.37
CA LEU A 71 -2.27 -0.03 6.20
C LEU A 71 -2.69 -0.91 5.03
N TYR A 72 -2.68 -0.32 3.84
CA TYR A 72 -2.84 -1.03 2.57
C TYR A 72 -1.49 -1.06 1.83
N GLU A 73 -1.02 -2.27 1.53
CA GLU A 73 0.21 -2.48 0.76
C GLU A 73 -0.06 -2.39 -0.74
N HIS A 74 0.71 -1.54 -1.43
CA HIS A 74 0.61 -1.35 -2.87
C HIS A 74 1.99 -1.45 -3.52
N SER A 75 2.11 -2.31 -4.54
CA SER A 75 3.36 -2.48 -5.29
C SER A 75 3.41 -1.56 -6.49
N ILE A 76 4.55 -0.88 -6.66
CA ILE A 76 4.81 0.02 -7.77
C ILE A 76 6.19 -0.31 -8.37
N SER A 77 6.26 -0.37 -9.70
CA SER A 77 7.53 -0.39 -10.41
C SER A 77 8.06 1.04 -10.57
N PHE A 78 9.32 1.25 -10.22
CA PHE A 78 10.00 2.53 -10.27
C PHE A 78 11.27 2.41 -11.11
N LEU A 79 11.39 3.26 -12.14
CA LEU A 79 12.52 3.27 -13.05
C LEU A 79 13.44 4.46 -12.72
N ALA A 80 14.70 4.18 -12.39
CA ALA A 80 15.75 5.12 -12.02
C ALA A 80 16.32 5.93 -13.19
N GLU A 81 15.97 5.61 -14.43
CA GLU A 81 16.48 6.33 -15.62
C GLU A 81 16.07 7.81 -15.67
N SER A 82 15.35 8.31 -14.65
CA SER A 82 14.88 9.67 -14.42
C SER A 82 15.98 10.71 -14.24
N GLY A 83 17.18 10.57 -14.81
CA GLY A 83 18.21 11.60 -14.73
C GLY A 83 18.72 11.92 -13.32
N ALA A 84 18.26 11.20 -12.30
CA ALA A 84 18.83 11.23 -10.96
C ALA A 84 20.27 10.71 -11.02
N THR A 85 21.20 11.53 -10.56
CA THR A 85 22.64 11.29 -10.62
C THR A 85 23.21 10.74 -9.33
N ASN A 86 22.42 10.73 -8.25
CA ASN A 86 22.83 10.27 -6.93
C ASN A 86 21.66 9.72 -6.09
N ASN A 87 21.99 9.06 -4.98
CA ASN A 87 21.01 8.42 -4.09
C ASN A 87 20.00 9.41 -3.46
N ALA A 88 20.39 10.66 -3.20
CA ALA A 88 19.48 11.63 -2.59
C ALA A 88 18.37 12.04 -3.55
N GLU A 89 18.70 12.20 -4.83
CA GLU A 89 17.73 12.48 -5.90
C GLU A 89 16.76 11.31 -6.09
N ILE A 90 17.28 10.07 -6.13
CA ILE A 90 16.45 8.86 -6.22
C ILE A 90 15.45 8.79 -5.05
N ILE A 91 15.91 9.02 -3.81
CA ILE A 91 15.04 9.01 -2.63
C ILE A 91 13.95 10.09 -2.74
N ALA A 92 14.30 11.30 -3.19
CA ALA A 92 13.34 12.38 -3.36
C ALA A 92 12.27 12.06 -4.42
N GLU A 93 12.66 11.41 -5.51
CA GLU A 93 11.70 10.97 -6.53
C GLU A 93 10.77 9.87 -6.04
N VAL A 94 11.28 8.90 -5.30
CA VAL A 94 10.46 7.85 -4.68
C VAL A 94 9.44 8.45 -3.70
N GLN A 95 9.84 9.44 -2.90
CA GLN A 95 8.94 10.17 -2.00
C GLN A 95 7.89 10.99 -2.78
N ALA A 96 8.28 11.61 -3.90
CA ALA A 96 7.35 12.32 -4.77
C ALA A 96 6.34 11.36 -5.40
N LEU A 97 6.77 10.18 -5.82
CA LEU A 97 5.92 9.13 -6.36
C LEU A 97 4.92 8.60 -5.32
N TYR A 98 5.38 8.37 -4.09
CA TYR A 98 4.50 8.02 -2.97
C TYR A 98 3.40 9.08 -2.78
N THR A 99 3.81 10.35 -2.65
CA THR A 99 2.88 11.47 -2.42
C THR A 99 1.89 11.64 -3.58
N ALA A 100 2.35 11.46 -4.82
CA ALA A 100 1.51 11.60 -6.01
C ALA A 100 0.50 10.45 -6.15
N SER A 101 0.85 9.24 -5.71
CA SER A 101 0.00 8.06 -5.87
C SER A 101 -0.91 7.77 -4.68
N GLU A 102 -0.60 8.24 -3.48
CA GLU A 102 -1.39 8.02 -2.26
C GLU A 102 -2.89 8.31 -2.46
N ALA A 103 -3.22 9.54 -2.86
CA ALA A 103 -4.61 9.94 -3.04
C ALA A 103 -5.30 9.06 -4.09
N GLN A 104 -4.64 8.77 -5.21
CA GLN A 104 -5.21 7.97 -6.30
C GLN A 104 -5.47 6.52 -5.89
N VAL A 105 -4.52 5.91 -5.16
CA VAL A 105 -4.61 4.53 -4.69
C VAL A 105 -5.73 4.40 -3.64
N ILE A 106 -5.77 5.30 -2.65
CA ILE A 106 -6.83 5.29 -1.63
C ILE A 106 -8.20 5.53 -2.25
N ASP A 107 -8.31 6.45 -3.21
CA ASP A 107 -9.59 6.75 -3.83
C ASP A 107 -10.10 5.60 -4.71
N ARG A 108 -9.18 4.88 -5.38
CA ARG A 108 -9.49 3.62 -6.08
C ARG A 108 -9.96 2.54 -5.10
N LEU A 109 -9.24 2.36 -3.98
CA LEU A 109 -9.61 1.40 -2.94
C LEU A 109 -11.02 1.70 -2.39
N LYS A 110 -11.31 2.97 -2.07
CA LYS A 110 -12.63 3.39 -1.59
C LYS A 110 -13.75 3.11 -2.58
N ARG A 111 -13.51 3.28 -3.89
CA ARG A 111 -14.47 2.92 -4.94
C ARG A 111 -14.73 1.41 -4.99
N GLN A 112 -13.68 0.59 -4.90
CA GLN A 112 -13.81 -0.87 -4.92
C GLN A 112 -14.60 -1.39 -3.71
N LEU A 113 -14.38 -0.80 -2.54
CA LEU A 113 -15.02 -1.21 -1.29
C LEU A 113 -16.33 -0.45 -0.99
N LYS A 114 -16.79 0.42 -1.89
CA LYS A 114 -17.90 1.36 -1.65
C LYS A 114 -19.18 0.69 -1.15
N TYR A 115 -19.53 -0.46 -1.75
CA TYR A 115 -20.72 -1.25 -1.43
C TYR A 115 -20.39 -2.66 -0.92
N TYR A 116 -19.14 -2.90 -0.51
CA TYR A 116 -18.76 -4.19 0.05
C TYR A 116 -19.54 -4.46 1.34
N GLY A 117 -20.11 -5.67 1.45
CA GLY A 117 -20.95 -6.08 2.58
C GLY A 117 -22.44 -5.78 2.41
N TYR A 118 -22.88 -5.21 1.29
CA TYR A 118 -24.30 -5.04 1.00
C TYR A 118 -25.01 -6.40 0.89
N THR A 119 -26.11 -6.55 1.62
CA THR A 119 -27.08 -7.64 1.46
C THR A 119 -28.44 -7.03 1.15
N GLY A 120 -29.10 -7.51 0.11
CA GLY A 120 -30.46 -7.10 -0.22
C GLY A 120 -31.25 -8.28 -0.75
N ASP A 121 -32.52 -8.37 -0.36
CA ASP A 121 -33.45 -9.34 -0.90
C ASP A 121 -33.95 -8.85 -2.27
N VAL A 122 -34.02 -9.77 -3.24
CA VAL A 122 -34.66 -9.51 -4.53
C VAL A 122 -36.14 -9.93 -4.40
N PRO A 123 -37.12 -9.08 -4.79
CA PRO A 123 -38.55 -9.40 -4.70
C PRO A 123 -38.97 -10.65 -5.48
#